data_AF-A0A4Q5TMY0-F1
#
_entry.id   AF-A0A4Q5TMY0-F1
#
_cell.length_a   1.000
_cell.length_b   1.000
_cell.length_c   1.000
_cell.angle_alpha   90.00
_cell.angle_beta   90.00
_cell.angle_gamma   90.00
#
_symmetry.space_group_name_H-M   'P 1'
#
loop_
_entity.id
_entity.type
_entity.pdbx_description
1 polymer ?
#
loop_
_entity_poly.entity_id
_entity_poly.type
_entity_poly.pdbx_seq_one_letter_code
_entity_poly.pdbx_strand_id
1 'polypeptide(L)'
;MEVISRPCGGCGPGPVIVIPPEPSLANQNIIDSLVGYPCAQSILGLLPSINLEIKKVLDSTFGIDQTVNIKFKPDTSLIGTLVNGETLRYTMTNGVFTSTIGLNPWMLTHSTKEYIFTTMLHESLHAYMDYNWHLFQTGVLDTAEFKQKFRIFWDYRSTGGVNSTEFAQHEHMTMAYLDKIMRALYSYNPGLSYSTAKNLAWEGLKETSLWFTTYPGDTTLINNFNSMARDTSSNLYALYNLQSCP
;
A
#
# COMPACT_ATOMS: atom_id res chain seq x y z
N MET A 1 0.02 -68.93 -29.86
CA MET A 1 0.59 -69.21 -28.52
C MET A 1 1.08 -67.88 -27.98
N GLU A 2 0.26 -67.14 -27.23
CA GLU A 2 -0.02 -67.35 -25.79
C GLU A 2 1.30 -67.45 -25.00
N VAL A 3 1.74 -66.35 -24.36
CA VAL A 3 1.39 -65.90 -22.99
C VAL A 3 1.79 -66.94 -21.96
N ILE A 4 2.74 -66.61 -21.08
CA ILE A 4 2.57 -66.76 -19.61
C ILE A 4 3.32 -65.62 -18.91
N SER A 5 2.53 -64.72 -18.32
CA SER A 5 2.89 -63.76 -17.27
C SER A 5 2.69 -64.41 -15.89
N ARG A 6 3.42 -63.95 -14.86
CA ARG A 6 3.12 -64.13 -13.43
C ARG A 6 3.88 -63.08 -12.57
N PRO A 7 3.36 -62.68 -11.39
CA PRO A 7 2.70 -61.37 -11.27
C PRO A 7 3.30 -60.48 -10.17
N CYS A 8 3.39 -59.17 -10.44
CA CYS A 8 3.38 -58.14 -9.40
C CYS A 8 1.92 -57.75 -9.19
N GLY A 9 1.31 -58.25 -8.13
CA GLY A 9 -0.08 -57.94 -7.79
C GLY A 9 -0.26 -56.46 -7.43
N GLY A 10 -1.25 -55.83 -8.05
CA GLY A 10 -2.01 -54.76 -7.41
C GLY A 10 -1.39 -53.37 -7.34
N CYS A 11 -0.91 -52.82 -8.46
CA CYS A 11 -0.92 -51.35 -8.63
C CYS A 11 -2.12 -50.99 -9.50
N GLY A 12 -3.32 -51.00 -8.91
CA GLY A 12 -4.43 -50.28 -9.52
C GLY A 12 -4.06 -48.81 -9.65
N PRO A 13 -4.55 -48.08 -10.67
CA PRO A 13 -4.46 -46.63 -10.66
C PRO A 13 -5.16 -46.17 -9.38
N GLY A 14 -4.37 -45.66 -8.43
CA GLY A 14 -4.92 -45.00 -7.25
C GLY A 14 -5.91 -43.93 -7.70
N PRO A 15 -6.94 -43.64 -6.91
CA PRO A 15 -7.92 -42.62 -7.27
C PRO A 15 -7.17 -41.35 -7.68
N VAL A 16 -7.47 -40.86 -8.89
CA VAL A 16 -7.09 -39.50 -9.28
C VAL A 16 -7.71 -38.61 -8.21
N ILE A 17 -6.89 -38.15 -7.28
CA ILE A 17 -7.29 -37.10 -6.35
C ILE A 17 -7.44 -35.88 -7.26
N VAL A 18 -8.67 -35.65 -7.70
CA VAL A 18 -9.07 -34.36 -8.23
C VAL A 18 -8.89 -33.43 -7.04
N ILE A 19 -7.74 -32.75 -7.01
CA ILE A 19 -7.52 -31.66 -6.07
C ILE A 19 -8.63 -30.67 -6.42
N PRO A 20 -9.61 -30.45 -5.52
CA PRO A 20 -10.61 -29.42 -5.77
C PRO A 20 -9.86 -28.12 -6.07
N PRO A 21 -10.33 -27.28 -7.01
CA PRO A 21 -9.70 -25.98 -7.22
C PRO A 21 -9.52 -25.34 -5.84
N GLU A 22 -8.26 -24.99 -5.53
CA GLU A 22 -7.89 -24.23 -4.35
C GLU A 22 -8.99 -23.20 -4.11
N PRO A 23 -9.69 -23.22 -2.96
CA PRO A 23 -10.78 -22.30 -2.72
C PRO A 23 -10.22 -20.91 -2.96
N SER A 24 -10.80 -20.21 -3.93
CA SER A 24 -10.43 -18.84 -4.25
C SER A 24 -10.32 -18.08 -2.93
N LEU A 25 -9.15 -17.48 -2.67
CA LEU A 25 -8.92 -16.58 -1.54
C LEU A 25 -9.77 -15.32 -1.71
N ALA A 26 -11.09 -15.46 -1.64
CA ALA A 26 -12.03 -14.38 -1.47
C ALA A 26 -12.09 -14.06 0.02
N ASN A 27 -11.11 -13.29 0.49
CA ASN A 27 -11.21 -12.57 1.75
C ASN A 27 -10.41 -11.27 1.61
N GLN A 28 -11.10 -10.14 1.82
CA GLN A 28 -10.68 -8.72 1.84
C GLN A 28 -11.20 -7.90 0.63
N ASN A 29 -12.15 -6.99 0.88
CA ASN A 29 -12.68 -6.10 -0.17
C ASN A 29 -11.80 -4.85 -0.26
N ILE A 30 -10.72 -4.92 -1.04
CA ILE A 30 -10.26 -3.71 -1.73
C ILE A 30 -11.40 -3.31 -2.66
N ILE A 31 -12.09 -2.24 -2.30
CA ILE A 31 -13.23 -1.74 -3.07
C ILE A 31 -12.66 -0.79 -4.13
N ASP A 32 -12.57 -1.28 -5.36
CA ASP A 32 -12.24 -0.46 -6.52
C ASP A 32 -13.44 0.40 -6.91
N SER A 33 -13.29 1.72 -6.84
CA SER A 33 -14.21 2.71 -7.40
C SER A 33 -13.48 3.69 -8.35
N LEU A 34 -12.39 3.24 -8.98
CA LEU A 34 -11.55 4.00 -9.92
C LEU A 34 -11.99 3.81 -11.38
N VAL A 35 -13.29 3.61 -11.61
CA VAL A 35 -13.86 3.51 -12.97
C VAL A 35 -13.46 4.74 -13.79
N GLY A 36 -12.91 4.52 -14.98
CA GLY A 36 -12.37 5.58 -15.85
C GLY A 36 -10.86 5.78 -15.73
N TYR A 37 -10.19 5.07 -14.82
CA TYR A 37 -8.73 5.11 -14.63
C TYR A 37 -8.13 3.70 -14.76
N PRO A 38 -8.11 3.10 -15.98
CA PRO A 38 -7.74 1.70 -16.18
C PRO A 38 -6.31 1.38 -15.72
N CYS A 39 -5.40 2.34 -15.80
CA CYS A 39 -4.06 2.17 -15.28
C CYS A 39 -4.06 1.95 -13.76
N ALA A 40 -4.78 2.80 -13.02
CA ALA A 40 -4.91 2.68 -11.57
C ALA A 40 -5.68 1.41 -11.17
N GLN A 41 -6.73 1.04 -11.92
CA GLN A 41 -7.43 -0.23 -11.73
C GLN A 41 -6.52 -1.44 -11.96
N SER A 42 -5.59 -1.37 -12.93
CA SER A 42 -4.60 -2.44 -13.15
C SER A 42 -3.62 -2.56 -11.98
N ILE A 43 -3.23 -1.43 -11.37
CA ILE A 43 -2.43 -1.42 -10.14
C ILE A 43 -3.21 -2.09 -9.01
N LEU A 44 -4.49 -1.73 -8.82
CA LEU A 44 -5.39 -2.39 -7.86
C LEU A 44 -5.57 -3.88 -8.17
N GLY A 45 -5.62 -4.28 -9.45
CA GLY A 45 -5.72 -5.69 -9.86
C GLY A 45 -4.45 -6.50 -9.61
N LEU A 46 -3.30 -5.84 -9.46
CA LEU A 46 -2.06 -6.44 -8.97
C LEU A 46 -2.03 -6.46 -7.44
N LEU A 47 -2.85 -5.65 -6.74
CA LEU A 47 -2.94 -5.64 -5.28
C LEU A 47 -3.37 -6.98 -4.65
N PRO A 48 -4.15 -7.87 -5.28
CA PRO A 48 -4.35 -9.24 -4.80
C PRO A 48 -3.11 -10.17 -4.85
N SER A 49 -2.15 -9.90 -5.75
CA SER A 49 -0.84 -10.58 -5.78
C SER A 49 0.23 -9.88 -4.94
N ILE A 50 0.18 -8.54 -4.89
CA ILE A 50 0.92 -7.67 -3.96
C ILE A 50 0.30 -7.74 -2.56
N ASN A 51 -0.87 -8.40 -2.43
CA ASN A 51 -1.49 -8.76 -1.18
C ASN A 51 -0.40 -9.46 -0.41
N LEU A 52 0.38 -10.40 -0.96
CA LEU A 52 1.45 -11.01 -0.18
C LEU A 52 2.44 -10.05 0.53
N GLU A 53 2.76 -8.84 0.04
CA GLU A 53 3.61 -7.87 0.76
C GLU A 53 2.78 -6.84 1.57
N ILE A 54 1.70 -6.30 0.99
CA ILE A 54 0.75 -5.43 1.71
C ILE A 54 0.03 -6.24 2.77
N LYS A 55 -0.69 -7.32 2.46
CA LYS A 55 -1.12 -8.41 3.37
C LYS A 55 0.00 -9.00 4.23
N LYS A 56 1.30 -8.98 3.90
CA LYS A 56 2.30 -9.30 4.94
C LYS A 56 2.36 -8.19 5.97
N VAL A 57 2.43 -6.93 5.53
CA VAL A 57 2.38 -5.75 6.40
C VAL A 57 1.02 -5.60 7.08
N LEU A 58 -0.08 -6.06 6.49
CA LEU A 58 -1.43 -5.97 7.03
C LEU A 58 -1.74 -7.24 7.86
N ASP A 59 -1.46 -8.47 7.44
CA ASP A 59 -1.65 -9.70 8.25
C ASP A 59 -0.72 -9.74 9.45
N SER A 60 0.58 -9.40 9.32
CA SER A 60 1.52 -9.39 10.46
C SER A 60 1.12 -8.39 11.54
N THR A 61 0.17 -7.52 11.22
CA THR A 61 -0.07 -6.30 11.95
C THR A 61 -1.55 -6.08 12.27
N PHE A 62 -2.49 -6.68 11.56
CA PHE A 62 -3.93 -6.57 11.75
C PHE A 62 -4.60 -7.92 12.00
N GLY A 63 -3.97 -9.04 11.62
CA GLY A 63 -4.65 -10.35 11.65
C GLY A 63 -5.99 -10.30 10.91
N ILE A 64 -6.00 -9.76 9.68
CA ILE A 64 -7.22 -9.25 9.01
C ILE A 64 -8.33 -10.30 8.99
N ASP A 65 -9.35 -10.04 9.79
CA ASP A 65 -10.64 -10.69 9.76
C ASP A 65 -11.58 -9.97 8.75
N GLN A 66 -12.84 -10.39 8.67
CA GLN A 66 -13.84 -9.85 7.72
C GLN A 66 -14.27 -8.40 8.01
N THR A 67 -13.65 -7.69 8.95
CA THR A 67 -14.13 -6.40 9.47
C THR A 67 -13.44 -5.17 8.89
N VAL A 68 -12.51 -5.29 7.94
CA VAL A 68 -11.77 -4.14 7.38
C VAL A 68 -11.90 -4.05 5.85
N ASN A 69 -12.33 -2.90 5.35
CA ASN A 69 -12.36 -2.55 3.92
C ASN A 69 -11.49 -1.30 3.66
N ILE A 70 -10.81 -1.30 2.50
CA ILE A 70 -10.15 -0.11 1.95
C ILE A 70 -10.79 0.18 0.60
N LYS A 71 -11.35 1.37 0.44
CA LYS A 71 -12.02 1.81 -0.79
C LYS A 71 -11.19 2.87 -1.50
N PHE A 72 -10.84 2.65 -2.75
CA PHE A 72 -10.18 3.66 -3.59
C PHE A 72 -11.19 4.33 -4.52
N LYS A 73 -11.21 5.66 -4.57
CA LYS A 73 -12.05 6.43 -5.48
C LYS A 73 -11.29 7.65 -6.05
N PRO A 74 -11.66 8.17 -7.23
CA PRO A 74 -11.22 9.50 -7.60
C PRO A 74 -11.83 10.52 -6.65
N ASP A 75 -11.05 11.53 -6.26
CA ASP A 75 -11.54 12.67 -5.50
C ASP A 75 -11.40 13.96 -6.31
N THR A 76 -12.54 14.40 -6.87
CA THR A 76 -12.58 15.58 -7.73
C THR A 76 -12.27 16.87 -6.97
N SER A 77 -12.33 16.89 -5.65
CA SER A 77 -11.95 18.06 -4.84
C SER A 77 -10.45 18.34 -4.88
N LEU A 78 -9.63 17.35 -5.22
CA LEU A 78 -8.17 17.48 -5.34
C LEU A 78 -7.71 18.02 -6.70
N ILE A 79 -8.61 18.17 -7.67
CA ILE A 79 -8.28 18.72 -8.99
C ILE A 79 -7.75 20.15 -8.84
N GLY A 80 -6.62 20.44 -9.47
CA GLY A 80 -5.95 21.74 -9.38
C GLY A 80 -5.08 21.92 -8.13
N THR A 81 -5.06 20.94 -7.22
CA THR A 81 -4.15 20.91 -6.07
C THR A 81 -2.89 20.08 -6.36
N LEU A 82 -1.88 20.22 -5.50
CA LEU A 82 -0.69 19.37 -5.50
C LEU A 82 -0.84 18.11 -4.63
N VAL A 83 -1.97 17.93 -3.97
CA VAL A 83 -2.27 16.75 -3.15
C VAL A 83 -2.58 15.58 -4.07
N ASN A 84 -1.85 14.47 -3.92
CA ASN A 84 -1.97 13.30 -4.80
C ASN A 84 -3.04 12.32 -4.34
N GLY A 85 -3.24 12.22 -3.03
CA GLY A 85 -4.28 11.45 -2.41
C GLY A 85 -4.55 11.95 -1.00
N GLU A 86 -5.64 11.47 -0.43
CA GLU A 86 -5.96 11.68 0.98
C GLU A 86 -6.71 10.47 1.54
N THR A 87 -6.41 10.16 2.79
CA THR A 87 -7.18 9.20 3.57
C THR A 87 -8.33 9.92 4.23
N LEU A 88 -9.54 9.66 3.73
CA LEU A 88 -10.77 10.24 4.26
C LEU A 88 -11.16 9.57 5.57
N ARG A 89 -12.01 10.26 6.34
CA ARG A 89 -12.57 9.71 7.57
C ARG A 89 -13.21 8.34 7.33
N TYR A 90 -12.78 7.36 8.12
CA TYR A 90 -13.34 6.02 8.09
C TYR A 90 -14.79 5.99 8.57
N THR A 91 -15.50 4.92 8.22
CA THR A 91 -16.87 4.64 8.68
C THR A 91 -16.95 3.28 9.34
N MET A 92 -17.88 3.13 10.29
CA MET A 92 -18.21 1.84 10.93
C MET A 92 -19.64 1.48 10.55
N THR A 93 -19.81 0.41 9.78
CA THR A 93 -21.14 -0.10 9.39
C THR A 93 -21.23 -1.58 9.75
N ASN A 94 -22.16 -1.96 10.62
CA ASN A 94 -22.36 -3.34 11.08
C ASN A 94 -21.06 -4.02 11.57
N GLY A 95 -20.22 -3.27 12.30
CA GLY A 95 -18.93 -3.76 12.81
C GLY A 95 -17.79 -3.78 11.77
N VAL A 96 -18.06 -3.37 10.53
CA VAL A 96 -17.04 -3.28 9.47
C VAL A 96 -16.48 -1.86 9.41
N PHE A 97 -15.18 -1.74 9.64
CA PHE A 97 -14.37 -0.55 9.41
C PHE A 97 -14.12 -0.39 7.92
N THR A 98 -14.49 0.76 7.37
CA THR A 98 -14.19 1.09 5.96
C THR A 98 -13.45 2.42 5.90
N SER A 99 -12.18 2.37 5.48
CA SER A 99 -11.41 3.56 5.13
C SER A 99 -11.56 3.86 3.64
N THR A 100 -11.74 5.14 3.30
CA THR A 100 -11.85 5.59 1.90
C THR A 100 -10.63 6.43 1.55
N ILE A 101 -9.93 6.05 0.49
CA ILE A 101 -8.80 6.75 -0.08
C ILE A 101 -9.29 7.51 -1.31
N GLY A 102 -9.20 8.82 -1.24
CA GLY A 102 -9.43 9.72 -2.38
C GLY A 102 -8.13 9.92 -3.14
N LEU A 103 -8.13 9.72 -4.45
CA LEU A 103 -6.96 9.93 -5.31
C LEU A 103 -7.21 11.06 -6.29
N ASN A 104 -6.22 11.92 -6.50
CA ASN A 104 -6.32 13.06 -7.39
C ASN A 104 -6.48 12.60 -8.85
N PRO A 105 -7.60 12.93 -9.53
CA PRO A 105 -7.82 12.60 -10.93
C PRO A 105 -6.69 12.98 -11.87
N TRP A 106 -6.04 14.12 -11.63
CA TRP A 106 -4.93 14.58 -12.46
C TRP A 106 -3.73 13.66 -12.33
N MET A 107 -3.39 13.25 -11.11
CA MET A 107 -2.28 12.33 -10.84
C MET A 107 -2.55 10.97 -11.49
N LEU A 108 -3.78 10.47 -11.39
CA LEU A 108 -4.19 9.19 -11.99
C LEU A 108 -4.02 9.11 -13.52
N THR A 109 -3.98 10.25 -14.24
CA THR A 109 -3.86 10.28 -15.71
C THR A 109 -2.52 10.81 -16.22
N HIS A 110 -1.69 11.42 -15.37
CA HIS A 110 -0.45 12.07 -15.80
C HIS A 110 0.79 11.49 -15.11
N SER A 111 0.63 10.62 -14.13
CA SER A 111 1.76 10.08 -13.36
C SER A 111 2.23 8.73 -13.88
N THR A 112 3.44 8.36 -13.45
CA THR A 112 3.96 7.01 -13.62
C THR A 112 3.18 6.01 -12.77
N LYS A 113 3.18 4.75 -13.19
CA LYS A 113 2.50 3.66 -12.46
C LYS A 113 3.07 3.50 -11.06
N GLU A 114 4.38 3.59 -10.92
CA GLU A 114 5.07 3.48 -9.63
C GLU A 114 4.71 4.63 -8.70
N TYR A 115 4.49 5.84 -9.24
CA TYR A 115 4.04 6.99 -8.45
C TYR A 115 2.62 6.78 -7.92
N ILE A 116 1.68 6.40 -8.79
CA ILE A 116 0.29 6.07 -8.39
C ILE A 116 0.30 4.96 -7.33
N PHE A 117 1.09 3.90 -7.56
CA PHE A 117 1.24 2.80 -6.62
C PHE A 117 1.78 3.25 -5.27
N THR A 118 2.79 4.12 -5.25
CA THR A 118 3.37 4.63 -4.00
C THR A 118 2.36 5.49 -3.23
N THR A 119 1.60 6.34 -3.92
CA THR A 119 0.53 7.12 -3.28
C THR A 119 -0.56 6.19 -2.71
N MET A 120 -0.99 5.16 -3.44
CA MET A 120 -1.96 4.18 -2.91
C MET A 120 -1.44 3.48 -1.65
N LEU A 121 -0.15 3.13 -1.61
CA LEU A 121 0.50 2.55 -0.42
C LEU A 121 0.54 3.54 0.74
N HIS A 122 0.93 4.79 0.48
CA HIS A 122 1.01 5.86 1.47
C HIS A 122 -0.33 6.04 2.18
N GLU A 123 -1.41 6.23 1.43
CA GLU A 123 -2.75 6.40 1.98
C GLU A 123 -3.26 5.13 2.69
N SER A 124 -2.89 3.94 2.20
CA SER A 124 -3.25 2.70 2.89
C SER A 124 -2.59 2.55 4.27
N LEU A 125 -1.39 3.13 4.45
CA LEU A 125 -0.72 3.16 5.76
C LEU A 125 -1.39 4.13 6.73
N HIS A 126 -1.91 5.27 6.26
CA HIS A 126 -2.78 6.11 7.08
C HIS A 126 -4.03 5.35 7.53
N ALA A 127 -4.72 4.68 6.61
CA ALA A 127 -5.90 3.87 6.93
C ALA A 127 -5.62 2.78 7.98
N TYR A 128 -4.44 2.15 7.90
CA TYR A 128 -3.97 1.19 8.90
C TYR A 128 -3.79 1.81 10.29
N MET A 129 -3.12 2.96 10.36
CA MET A 129 -2.89 3.66 11.62
C MET A 129 -4.22 4.11 12.24
N ASP A 130 -5.16 4.58 11.43
CA ASP A 130 -6.51 4.97 11.85
C ASP A 130 -7.32 3.80 12.41
N TYR A 131 -7.24 2.62 11.79
CA TYR A 131 -7.90 1.42 12.32
C TYR A 131 -7.34 1.03 13.69
N ASN A 132 -6.03 1.06 13.87
CA ASN A 132 -5.43 0.71 15.15
C ASN A 132 -5.70 1.75 16.23
N TRP A 133 -5.74 3.02 15.83
CA TRP A 133 -6.20 4.07 16.71
C TRP A 133 -7.66 3.84 17.13
N HIS A 134 -8.53 3.40 16.22
CA HIS A 134 -9.90 3.02 16.53
C HIS A 134 -9.97 1.85 17.53
N LEU A 135 -9.20 0.77 17.30
CA LEU A 135 -9.13 -0.36 18.24
C LEU A 135 -8.66 0.07 19.64
N PHE A 136 -7.70 0.99 19.70
CA PHE A 136 -7.23 1.57 20.95
C PHE A 136 -8.33 2.40 21.65
N GLN A 137 -9.01 3.28 20.91
CA GLN A 137 -10.08 4.13 21.44
C GLN A 137 -11.28 3.32 21.95
N THR A 138 -11.55 2.17 21.35
CA THR A 138 -12.65 1.27 21.72
C THR A 138 -12.26 0.26 22.81
N GLY A 139 -10.99 0.25 23.24
CA GLY A 139 -10.49 -0.63 24.30
C GLY A 139 -10.26 -2.08 23.85
N VAL A 140 -10.33 -2.36 22.54
CA VAL A 140 -9.95 -3.66 21.97
C VAL A 140 -8.43 -3.84 22.04
N LEU A 141 -7.69 -2.78 21.74
CA LEU A 141 -6.23 -2.74 21.81
C LEU A 141 -5.81 -1.96 23.07
N ASP A 142 -5.04 -2.59 23.96
CA ASP A 142 -4.63 -1.92 25.19
C ASP A 142 -3.52 -0.88 24.96
N THR A 143 -3.26 -0.05 25.97
CA THR A 143 -2.27 1.03 25.87
C THR A 143 -0.84 0.53 25.69
N ALA A 144 -0.47 -0.58 26.32
CA ALA A 144 0.88 -1.13 26.25
C ALA A 144 1.14 -1.72 24.85
N GLU A 145 0.19 -2.48 24.33
CA GLU A 145 0.23 -3.06 22.99
C GLU A 145 0.22 -1.97 21.90
N PHE A 146 -0.66 -0.96 22.03
CA PHE A 146 -0.66 0.17 21.10
C PHE A 146 0.67 0.92 21.10
N LYS A 147 1.23 1.23 22.27
CA LYS A 147 2.54 1.91 22.38
C LYS A 147 3.69 1.07 21.86
N GLN A 148 3.66 -0.25 22.03
CA GLN A 148 4.69 -1.13 21.49
C GLN A 148 4.71 -1.05 19.96
N LYS A 149 3.53 -1.02 19.35
CA LYS A 149 3.34 -1.00 17.90
C LYS A 149 3.55 0.38 17.28
N PHE A 150 3.10 1.43 17.96
CA PHE A 150 3.03 2.80 17.47
C PHE A 150 3.75 3.78 18.39
N ARG A 151 4.91 3.39 18.94
CA ARG A 151 5.67 4.23 19.89
C ARG A 151 5.93 5.63 19.37
N ILE A 152 6.42 5.74 18.13
CA ILE A 152 6.78 7.01 17.50
C ILE A 152 5.54 7.89 17.36
N PHE A 153 4.45 7.33 16.83
CA PHE A 153 3.18 8.03 16.72
C PHE A 153 2.69 8.50 18.10
N TRP A 154 2.77 7.65 19.12
CA TRP A 154 2.37 8.00 20.49
C TRP A 154 3.18 9.18 21.04
N ASP A 155 4.50 9.11 20.93
CA ASP A 155 5.42 10.12 21.45
C ASP A 155 5.15 11.49 20.78
N TYR A 156 5.04 11.54 19.45
CA TYR A 156 4.75 12.77 18.71
C TYR A 156 3.34 13.32 18.95
N ARG A 157 2.32 12.45 19.01
CA ARG A 157 0.95 12.87 19.30
C ARG A 157 0.80 13.42 20.72
N SER A 158 1.55 12.88 21.68
CA SER A 158 1.51 13.32 23.08
C SER A 158 2.25 14.63 23.36
N THR A 159 3.11 15.06 22.43
CA THR A 159 3.98 16.24 22.57
C THR A 159 3.56 17.44 21.70
N GLY A 160 2.67 17.26 20.71
CA GLY A 160 2.32 18.29 19.72
C GLY A 160 0.96 19.01 19.91
N GLY A 161 0.93 20.31 19.55
CA GLY A 161 -0.30 21.12 19.35
C GLY A 161 -1.02 20.83 18.01
N VAL A 162 -1.98 21.68 17.60
CA VAL A 162 -2.92 21.48 16.45
C VAL A 162 -2.22 20.90 15.20
N ASN A 163 -2.85 19.91 14.53
CA ASN A 163 -2.34 19.03 13.47
C ASN A 163 -1.36 17.90 13.91
N SER A 164 -1.28 17.59 15.20
CA SER A 164 -0.39 16.54 15.74
C SER A 164 -0.62 15.13 15.21
N THR A 165 -1.80 14.78 14.68
CA THR A 165 -2.10 13.38 14.29
C THR A 165 -1.48 13.02 12.95
N GLU A 166 -1.72 13.79 11.90
CA GLU A 166 -1.15 13.56 10.57
C GLU A 166 0.38 13.64 10.62
N PHE A 167 0.92 14.65 11.30
CA PHE A 167 2.36 14.77 11.53
C PHE A 167 2.93 13.55 12.27
N ALA A 168 2.29 13.10 13.35
CA ALA A 168 2.72 11.91 14.07
C ALA A 168 2.62 10.63 13.21
N GLN A 169 1.65 10.55 12.29
CA GLN A 169 1.54 9.45 11.33
C GLN A 169 2.72 9.48 10.36
N HIS A 170 3.05 10.63 9.77
CA HIS A 170 4.21 10.77 8.88
C HIS A 170 5.54 10.47 9.57
N GLU A 171 5.74 10.93 10.81
CA GLU A 171 6.92 10.60 11.63
C GLU A 171 7.02 9.08 11.86
N HIS A 172 5.90 8.44 12.19
CA HIS A 172 5.90 7.00 12.35
C HIS A 172 6.16 6.27 11.02
N MET A 173 5.59 6.74 9.91
CA MET A 173 5.78 6.14 8.59
C MET A 173 7.23 6.24 8.11
N THR A 174 7.87 7.40 8.26
CA THR A 174 9.27 7.57 7.87
C THR A 174 10.21 6.65 8.65
N MET A 175 9.94 6.45 9.94
CA MET A 175 10.80 5.66 10.81
C MET A 175 10.50 4.15 10.76
N ALA A 176 9.25 3.74 10.53
CA ALA A 176 8.81 2.34 10.61
C ALA A 176 8.45 1.71 9.25
N TYR A 177 8.01 2.51 8.27
CA TYR A 177 7.43 2.00 7.01
C TYR A 177 8.19 2.42 5.75
N LEU A 178 9.11 3.38 5.79
CA LEU A 178 9.83 3.85 4.59
C LEU A 178 10.52 2.71 3.82
N ASP A 179 11.30 1.86 4.51
CA ASP A 179 11.96 0.69 3.88
C ASP A 179 10.95 -0.34 3.35
N LYS A 180 9.79 -0.48 4.01
CA LYS A 180 8.71 -1.37 3.55
C LYS A 180 8.07 -0.85 2.26
N ILE A 181 7.86 0.46 2.15
CA ILE A 181 7.38 1.10 0.91
C ILE A 181 8.39 0.85 -0.22
N MET A 182 9.70 1.04 0.04
CA MET A 182 10.74 0.77 -0.95
C MET A 182 10.74 -0.69 -1.43
N ARG A 183 10.62 -1.66 -0.50
CA ARG A 183 10.55 -3.09 -0.86
C ARG A 183 9.29 -3.44 -1.66
N ALA A 184 8.16 -2.82 -1.33
CA ALA A 184 6.93 -2.97 -2.11
C ALA A 184 7.11 -2.45 -3.54
N LEU A 185 7.77 -1.29 -3.69
CA LEU A 185 8.13 -0.72 -4.99
C LEU A 185 9.05 -1.64 -5.81
N TYR A 186 10.06 -2.24 -5.19
CA TYR A 186 10.91 -3.24 -5.85
C TYR A 186 10.16 -4.49 -6.29
N SER A 187 9.22 -4.95 -5.46
CA SER A 187 8.40 -6.11 -5.79
C SER A 187 7.46 -5.80 -6.95
N TYR A 188 6.95 -4.58 -7.01
CA TYR A 188 6.10 -4.08 -8.09
C TYR A 188 6.88 -3.88 -9.40
N ASN A 189 8.05 -3.24 -9.33
CA ASN A 189 8.94 -3.01 -10.46
C ASN A 189 10.39 -3.36 -10.07
N PRO A 190 10.86 -4.59 -10.38
CA PRO A 190 12.22 -5.03 -10.10
C PRO A 190 13.31 -4.28 -10.88
N GLY A 191 12.94 -3.50 -11.89
CA GLY A 191 13.87 -2.69 -12.68
C GLY A 191 14.28 -1.39 -11.99
N LEU A 192 13.65 -1.00 -10.87
CA LEU A 192 13.99 0.22 -10.17
C LEU A 192 15.38 0.16 -9.54
N SER A 193 16.11 1.27 -9.57
CA SER A 193 17.31 1.42 -8.76
C SER A 193 16.94 1.71 -7.29
N TYR A 194 17.88 1.52 -6.37
CA TYR A 194 17.67 1.84 -4.96
C TYR A 194 17.36 3.32 -4.73
N SER A 195 18.10 4.21 -5.40
CA SER A 195 17.83 5.65 -5.30
C SER A 195 16.46 6.01 -5.87
N THR A 196 16.05 5.39 -6.99
CA THR A 196 14.71 5.58 -7.55
C THR A 196 13.60 5.18 -6.58
N ALA A 197 13.65 3.94 -6.05
CA ALA A 197 12.64 3.44 -5.13
C ALA A 197 12.59 4.27 -3.84
N LYS A 198 13.76 4.69 -3.35
CA LYS A 198 13.89 5.58 -2.20
C LYS A 198 13.25 6.95 -2.44
N ASN A 199 13.52 7.57 -3.59
CA ASN A 199 12.97 8.89 -3.94
C ASN A 199 11.44 8.86 -4.03
N LEU A 200 10.88 7.79 -4.60
CA LEU A 200 9.43 7.57 -4.61
C LEU A 200 8.88 7.32 -3.21
N ALA A 201 9.53 6.50 -2.39
CA ALA A 201 9.05 6.20 -1.03
C ALA A 201 8.95 7.44 -0.12
N TRP A 202 9.67 8.52 -0.43
CA TRP A 202 9.55 9.82 0.25
C TRP A 202 8.36 10.67 -0.19
N GLU A 203 7.57 10.21 -1.17
CA GLU A 203 6.31 10.85 -1.56
C GLU A 203 5.36 10.95 -0.35
N GLY A 204 4.78 12.14 -0.14
CA GLY A 204 3.95 12.46 1.03
C GLY A 204 4.67 12.59 2.38
N LEU A 205 5.95 12.20 2.51
CA LEU A 205 6.66 12.13 3.81
C LEU A 205 7.70 13.24 4.05
N LYS A 206 7.59 14.31 3.25
CA LYS A 206 8.45 15.49 3.37
C LYS A 206 8.18 16.21 4.70
N GLU A 207 9.15 17.00 5.13
CA GLU A 207 9.04 17.86 6.34
C GLU A 207 8.91 17.11 7.67
N THR A 208 9.12 15.79 7.66
CA THR A 208 9.35 15.01 8.87
C THR A 208 10.74 15.27 9.47
N SER A 209 10.94 14.86 10.71
CA SER A 209 12.18 15.00 11.45
C SER A 209 13.32 14.26 10.75
N LEU A 210 13.03 13.07 10.21
CA LEU A 210 14.00 12.28 9.45
C LEU A 210 14.34 12.93 8.10
N TRP A 211 13.37 13.61 7.45
CA TRP A 211 13.60 14.34 6.21
C TRP A 211 14.66 15.45 6.39
N PHE A 212 14.52 16.27 7.43
CA PHE A 212 15.44 17.38 7.69
C PHE A 212 16.83 16.91 8.14
N THR A 213 16.91 15.83 8.90
CA THR A 213 18.19 15.32 9.44
C THR A 213 18.98 14.51 8.43
N THR A 214 18.29 13.78 7.54
CA THR A 214 18.96 12.89 6.57
C THR A 214 19.33 13.62 5.28
N TYR A 215 18.63 14.69 4.90
CA TYR A 215 18.75 15.30 3.56
C TYR A 215 18.87 16.82 3.50
N PRO A 216 19.69 17.51 4.32
CA PRO A 216 19.79 18.97 4.22
C PRO A 216 20.26 19.49 2.84
N GLY A 217 20.82 18.64 1.95
CA GLY A 217 21.20 18.99 0.57
C GLY A 217 20.50 18.23 -0.57
N ASP A 218 19.69 17.20 -0.29
CA ASP A 218 19.11 16.27 -1.29
C ASP A 218 17.60 16.52 -1.53
N THR A 219 16.97 17.41 -0.75
CA THR A 219 15.53 17.69 -0.84
C THR A 219 15.11 18.17 -2.23
N THR A 220 15.95 18.97 -2.89
CA THR A 220 15.71 19.45 -4.27
C THR A 220 15.71 18.30 -5.28
N LEU A 221 16.62 17.32 -5.13
CA LEU A 221 16.69 16.17 -6.03
C LEU A 221 15.46 15.28 -5.87
N ILE A 222 15.07 14.99 -4.63
CA ILE A 222 13.85 14.21 -4.35
C ILE A 222 12.60 14.94 -4.84
N ASN A 223 12.54 16.27 -4.69
CA ASN A 223 11.43 17.08 -5.19
C ASN A 223 11.34 17.04 -6.71
N ASN A 224 12.46 17.25 -7.40
CA ASN A 224 12.52 17.18 -8.86
C ASN A 224 12.17 15.78 -9.37
N PHE A 225 12.66 14.74 -8.69
CA PHE A 225 12.35 13.36 -9.02
C PHE A 225 10.86 13.07 -8.90
N ASN A 226 10.24 13.42 -7.76
CA ASN A 226 8.81 13.20 -7.55
C ASN A 226 7.96 14.03 -8.51
N SER A 227 8.38 15.25 -8.84
CA SER A 227 7.70 16.08 -9.86
C SER A 227 7.71 15.37 -11.23
N MET A 228 8.85 14.83 -11.63
CA MET A 228 9.00 14.06 -12.87
C MET A 228 8.17 12.75 -12.85
N ALA A 229 8.12 12.05 -11.72
CA ALA A 229 7.33 10.82 -11.60
C ALA A 229 5.82 11.09 -11.57
N ARG A 230 5.44 12.28 -11.10
CA ARG A 230 4.06 12.79 -11.06
C ARG A 230 3.58 13.29 -12.43
N ASP A 231 4.47 13.85 -13.25
CA ASP A 231 4.13 14.43 -14.56
C ASP A 231 4.98 13.80 -15.68
N THR A 232 4.37 12.88 -16.42
CA THR A 232 5.00 12.16 -17.53
C THR A 232 4.99 12.94 -18.85
N SER A 233 4.69 14.24 -18.85
CA SER A 233 4.82 15.09 -20.04
C SER A 233 6.24 15.15 -20.57
N SER A 234 7.25 14.99 -19.70
CA SER A 234 8.63 14.74 -20.10
C SER A 234 8.90 13.23 -20.16
N ASN A 235 9.73 12.78 -21.10
CA ASN A 235 10.16 11.35 -21.15
C ASN A 235 11.31 11.02 -20.17
N LEU A 236 11.64 11.91 -19.23
CA LEU A 236 12.76 11.71 -18.31
C LEU A 236 12.54 10.54 -17.35
N TYR A 237 11.29 10.18 -17.06
CA TYR A 237 10.93 9.05 -16.19
C TYR A 237 11.44 7.71 -16.71
N ALA A 238 11.55 7.55 -18.03
CA ALA A 238 12.06 6.34 -18.66
C ALA A 238 13.54 6.07 -18.32
N LEU A 239 14.33 7.11 -18.04
CA LEU A 239 15.72 6.98 -17.61
C LEU A 239 15.86 6.31 -16.24
N TYR A 240 14.78 6.28 -15.46
CA TYR A 240 14.72 5.72 -14.11
C TYR A 240 13.90 4.44 -14.03
N ASN A 241 13.60 3.81 -15.19
CA ASN A 241 12.78 2.60 -15.32
C ASN A 241 11.35 2.75 -14.77
N LEU A 242 10.85 3.98 -14.71
CA LEU A 242 9.45 4.25 -14.41
C LEU A 242 8.61 4.06 -15.67
N GLN A 243 7.33 3.73 -15.50
CA GLN A 243 6.41 3.51 -16.61
C GLN A 243 5.30 4.55 -16.57
N SER A 244 5.01 5.21 -17.69
CA SER A 244 3.82 6.06 -17.77
C SER A 244 2.54 5.21 -17.72
N CYS A 245 1.48 5.81 -17.21
CA CYS A 245 0.14 5.32 -17.49
C CYS A 245 -0.26 5.72 -18.91
N PRO A 246 -0.67 4.76 -19.76
CA PRO A 246 -1.19 5.06 -21.10
C PRO A 246 -2.56 5.74 -21.04
#